data_AF-A0A1I8HD75-F1
#
_entry.id   AF-A0A1I8HD75-F1
#
_cell.length_a   1.000
_cell.length_b   1.000
_cell.length_c   1.000
_cell.angle_alpha   90.00
_cell.angle_beta   90.00
_cell.angle_gamma   90.00
#
_symmetry.space_group_name_H-M   'P 1'
#
loop_
_entity.id
_entity.type
_entity.pdbx_description
1 polymer ?
#
loop_
_entity_poly.entity_id
_entity_poly.type
_entity_poly.pdbx_seq_one_letter_code
_entity_poly.pdbx_strand_id
1 'polypeptide(L)'
;SENFSVLPTFGVIPAFKSSLSFLVSGVSGLIDPARILHGEQYIELLRPYPTEGRLRTEFTVADVMDKGRGAVIVLDAKTVDLASGEPVCLNQFVVYAGGAGGFGGHRDSKSPKPLAEPLAQPRAPDAIVEEATAIDQAALYRLSGDRNPLHIDPAFAAMGGMDRPILHGLCTMGYAARHVLTSYCDDDPAKFRAMKVRFTKPVVPGQTVCTRMWRAEQPAGRVLIECVVKETGEVCLSGGYVDTVPSSASGASSPAATDAAAAGGSAAIFNVIAAKLTANPDLAGGANAVFLWSLSTPAGPVSW
;
A
#
# COMPACT_ATOMS: atom_id res chain seq x y z
N SER A 1 1.07 13.15 22.90
CA SER A 1 0.04 14.12 22.44
C SER A 1 -1.32 13.47 22.67
N GLU A 2 -2.29 14.18 23.21
CA GLU A 2 -3.66 13.66 23.45
C GLU A 2 -4.37 13.29 22.14
N ASN A 3 -3.96 13.88 21.01
CA ASN A 3 -4.53 13.63 19.69
C ASN A 3 -3.68 12.68 18.82
N PHE A 4 -2.73 11.94 19.42
CA PHE A 4 -1.93 10.99 18.65
C PHE A 4 -2.82 9.88 18.08
N SER A 5 -2.85 9.80 16.75
CA SER A 5 -3.71 8.87 16.02
C SER A 5 -2.96 8.24 14.84
N VAL A 6 -3.45 7.09 14.40
CA VAL A 6 -2.91 6.40 13.22
C VAL A 6 -3.58 6.93 11.96
N LEU A 7 -2.78 7.21 10.92
CA LEU A 7 -3.33 7.58 9.61
C LEU A 7 -4.17 6.42 9.04
N PRO A 8 -5.36 6.66 8.48
CA PRO A 8 -6.28 5.59 8.09
C PRO A 8 -5.69 4.56 7.11
N THR A 9 -4.90 5.03 6.13
CA THR A 9 -4.27 4.19 5.12
C THR A 9 -3.12 3.33 5.65
N PHE A 10 -2.69 3.53 6.91
CA PHE A 10 -1.81 2.57 7.59
C PHE A 10 -2.43 1.17 7.63
N GLY A 11 -3.77 1.04 7.61
CA GLY A 11 -4.44 -0.26 7.59
C GLY A 11 -4.11 -1.14 6.37
N VAL A 12 -3.52 -0.57 5.31
CA VAL A 12 -2.97 -1.36 4.19
C VAL A 12 -1.68 -2.08 4.60
N ILE A 13 -0.86 -1.50 5.46
CA ILE A 13 0.52 -1.94 5.72
C ILE A 13 0.59 -3.34 6.36
N PRO A 14 -0.17 -3.66 7.43
CA PRO A 14 -0.14 -5.01 8.01
C PRO A 14 -0.60 -6.10 7.04
N ALA A 15 -1.61 -5.78 6.22
CA ALA A 15 -2.08 -6.68 5.18
C ALA A 15 -1.01 -6.85 4.08
N PHE A 16 -0.45 -5.76 3.55
CA PHE A 16 0.56 -5.81 2.49
C PHE A 16 1.78 -6.65 2.88
N LYS A 17 2.27 -6.52 4.12
CA LYS A 17 3.40 -7.32 4.62
C LYS A 17 3.14 -8.83 4.52
N SER A 18 1.87 -9.24 4.66
CA SER A 18 1.43 -10.63 4.63
C SER A 18 1.02 -11.09 3.22
N SER A 19 0.60 -10.18 2.34
CA SER A 19 0.06 -10.50 1.02
C SER A 19 1.11 -11.08 0.07
N LEU A 20 2.34 -10.55 0.09
CA LEU A 20 3.42 -11.08 -0.74
C LEU A 20 3.79 -12.51 -0.35
N SER A 21 3.84 -12.79 0.96
CA SER A 21 4.06 -14.16 1.44
C SER A 21 2.94 -15.07 0.96
N PHE A 22 1.68 -14.64 1.09
CA PHE A 22 0.51 -15.42 0.67
C PHE A 22 0.53 -15.72 -0.84
N LEU A 23 0.78 -14.72 -1.68
CA LEU A 23 0.87 -14.90 -3.13
C LEU A 23 2.04 -15.82 -3.50
N VAL A 24 3.24 -15.58 -2.98
CA VAL A 24 4.42 -16.36 -3.36
C VAL A 24 4.33 -17.79 -2.83
N SER A 25 3.82 -18.02 -1.61
CA SER A 25 3.70 -19.38 -1.06
C SER A 25 2.49 -20.15 -1.60
N GLY A 26 1.38 -19.46 -1.89
CA GLY A 26 0.12 -20.07 -2.30
C GLY A 26 0.06 -20.44 -3.79
N VAL A 27 0.79 -19.72 -4.64
CA VAL A 27 0.85 -19.96 -6.11
C VAL A 27 2.29 -20.06 -6.63
N SER A 28 3.20 -20.54 -5.78
CA SER A 28 4.62 -20.72 -6.09
C SER A 28 4.82 -21.45 -7.43
N GLY A 29 5.62 -20.85 -8.32
CA GLY A 29 5.95 -21.39 -9.65
C GLY A 29 5.03 -20.94 -10.79
N LEU A 30 3.89 -20.29 -10.50
CA LEU A 30 2.96 -19.78 -11.51
C LEU A 30 3.11 -18.28 -11.79
N ILE A 31 3.75 -17.54 -10.88
CA ILE A 31 3.89 -16.09 -10.96
C ILE A 31 5.36 -15.70 -10.81
N ASP A 32 5.82 -14.86 -11.73
CA ASP A 32 7.11 -14.17 -11.64
C ASP A 32 6.95 -12.89 -10.80
N PRO A 33 7.56 -12.79 -9.60
CA PRO A 33 7.47 -11.60 -8.76
C PRO A 33 7.96 -10.33 -9.44
N ALA A 34 8.89 -10.42 -10.40
CA ALA A 34 9.38 -9.27 -11.15
C ALA A 34 8.34 -8.71 -12.15
N ARG A 35 7.26 -9.45 -12.41
CA ARG A 35 6.19 -9.11 -13.35
C ARG A 35 4.84 -8.91 -12.66
N ILE A 36 4.87 -8.72 -11.34
CA ILE A 36 3.70 -8.38 -10.54
C ILE A 36 3.52 -6.86 -10.53
N LEU A 37 2.34 -6.41 -10.93
CA LEU A 37 1.92 -5.02 -10.82
C LEU A 37 0.73 -4.90 -9.88
N HIS A 38 0.82 -3.97 -8.94
CA HIS A 38 -0.28 -3.64 -8.05
C HIS A 38 -1.20 -2.63 -8.75
N GLY A 39 -2.35 -3.10 -9.25
CA GLY A 39 -3.21 -2.34 -10.16
C GLY A 39 -4.30 -1.51 -9.47
N GLU A 40 -4.91 -2.04 -8.41
CA GLU A 40 -5.91 -1.31 -7.62
C GLU A 40 -5.81 -1.67 -6.14
N GLN A 41 -6.16 -0.69 -5.30
CA GLN A 41 -6.27 -0.88 -3.86
C GLN A 41 -7.63 -0.40 -3.38
N TYR A 42 -8.26 -1.19 -2.53
CA TYR A 42 -9.37 -0.78 -1.68
C TYR A 42 -8.99 -0.96 -0.21
N ILE A 43 -9.41 -0.03 0.63
CA ILE A 43 -9.35 -0.13 2.08
C ILE A 43 -10.68 0.33 2.68
N GLU A 44 -11.16 -0.35 3.70
CA GLU A 44 -12.28 0.05 4.55
C GLU A 44 -11.87 -0.09 6.01
N LEU A 45 -12.05 0.97 6.79
CA LEU A 45 -11.87 0.97 8.23
C LEU A 45 -13.23 0.75 8.90
N LEU A 46 -13.34 -0.35 9.61
CA LEU A 46 -14.53 -0.70 10.38
C LEU A 46 -14.56 0.04 11.72
N ARG A 47 -13.37 0.43 12.20
CA ARG A 47 -13.14 1.21 13.42
C ARG A 47 -11.79 1.93 13.30
N PRO A 48 -11.53 2.97 14.12
CA PRO A 48 -10.22 3.61 14.17
C PRO A 48 -9.11 2.59 14.38
N TYR A 49 -8.00 2.75 13.66
CA TYR A 49 -6.86 1.86 13.78
C TYR A 49 -6.18 2.06 15.15
N PRO A 50 -5.87 0.99 15.89
CA PRO A 50 -5.25 1.14 17.20
C PRO A 50 -3.82 1.69 17.05
N THR A 51 -3.40 2.54 17.98
CA THR A 51 -2.06 3.17 18.01
C THR A 51 -0.94 2.18 18.27
N GLU A 52 -1.28 1.03 18.85
CA GLU A 52 -0.41 -0.14 19.03
C GLU A 52 -1.28 -1.40 19.12
N GLY A 53 -0.71 -2.57 18.87
CA GLY A 53 -1.43 -3.82 19.04
C GLY A 53 -0.85 -4.98 18.25
N ARG A 54 -1.48 -6.14 18.42
CA ARG A 54 -1.18 -7.35 17.64
C ARG A 54 -2.36 -7.66 16.74
N LEU A 55 -2.08 -7.76 15.46
CA LEU A 55 -3.10 -7.96 14.43
C LEU A 55 -2.89 -9.30 13.75
N ARG A 56 -3.98 -9.89 13.28
CA ARG A 56 -3.96 -11.03 12.35
C ARG A 56 -4.70 -10.65 11.09
N THR A 57 -4.10 -10.93 9.94
CA THR A 57 -4.73 -10.73 8.64
C THR A 57 -4.98 -12.08 7.99
N GLU A 58 -6.21 -12.30 7.55
CA GLU A 58 -6.65 -13.47 6.80
C GLU A 58 -6.88 -13.08 5.35
N PHE A 59 -6.36 -13.86 4.41
CA PHE A 59 -6.46 -13.63 2.96
C PHE A 59 -7.41 -14.62 2.31
N THR A 60 -8.19 -14.12 1.35
CA THR A 60 -9.02 -14.93 0.46
C THR A 60 -8.76 -14.51 -0.97
N VAL A 61 -8.53 -15.48 -1.87
CA VAL A 61 -8.56 -15.22 -3.32
C VAL A 61 -10.03 -15.09 -3.72
N ALA A 62 -10.48 -13.85 -3.93
CA ALA A 62 -11.87 -13.56 -4.25
C ALA A 62 -12.20 -13.89 -5.72
N ASP A 63 -11.21 -13.74 -6.62
CA ASP A 63 -11.32 -14.14 -8.02
C ASP A 63 -9.96 -14.16 -8.73
N VAL A 64 -9.88 -14.87 -9.86
CA VAL A 64 -8.74 -14.86 -10.78
C VAL A 64 -9.26 -14.79 -12.22
N MET A 65 -8.92 -13.71 -12.93
CA MET A 65 -9.31 -13.48 -14.32
C MET A 65 -8.15 -13.76 -15.28
N ASP A 66 -8.46 -14.35 -16.44
CA ASP A 66 -7.51 -14.52 -17.53
C ASP A 66 -7.55 -13.31 -18.48
N LYS A 67 -6.44 -12.57 -18.56
CA LYS A 67 -6.27 -11.45 -19.51
C LYS A 67 -5.40 -11.82 -20.72
N GLY A 68 -5.23 -13.12 -20.99
CA GLY A 68 -4.45 -13.67 -22.09
C GLY A 68 -2.96 -13.64 -21.80
N ARG A 69 -2.33 -12.46 -21.82
CA ARG A 69 -0.88 -12.32 -21.55
C ARG A 69 -0.52 -12.29 -20.07
N GLY A 70 -1.50 -12.34 -19.18
CA GLY A 70 -1.33 -12.33 -17.73
C GLY A 70 -2.65 -12.62 -17.03
N ALA A 71 -2.59 -12.77 -15.70
CA ALA A 71 -3.74 -12.95 -14.84
C ALA A 71 -4.02 -11.68 -14.03
N VAL A 72 -5.28 -11.44 -13.67
CA VAL A 72 -5.62 -10.49 -12.60
C VAL A 72 -6.14 -11.28 -11.42
N ILE A 73 -5.52 -11.08 -10.26
CA ILE A 73 -5.84 -11.78 -9.01
C ILE A 73 -6.45 -10.75 -8.06
N VAL A 74 -7.65 -11.06 -7.55
CA VAL A 74 -8.36 -10.25 -6.56
C VAL A 74 -8.17 -10.91 -5.20
N LEU A 75 -7.52 -10.22 -4.28
CA LEU A 75 -7.26 -10.70 -2.93
C LEU A 75 -8.01 -9.84 -1.93
N ASP A 76 -8.94 -10.44 -1.22
CA ASP A 76 -9.53 -9.82 -0.03
C ASP A 76 -8.65 -10.13 1.18
N ALA A 77 -8.52 -9.15 2.08
CA ALA A 77 -7.79 -9.31 3.32
C ALA A 77 -8.58 -8.71 4.49
N LYS A 78 -8.88 -9.53 5.49
CA LYS A 78 -9.56 -9.11 6.72
C LYS A 78 -8.55 -9.06 7.86
N THR A 79 -8.38 -7.89 8.46
CA THR A 79 -7.48 -7.69 9.60
C THR A 79 -8.28 -7.57 10.90
N VAL A 80 -7.96 -8.41 11.87
CA VAL A 80 -8.56 -8.44 13.21
C VAL A 80 -7.55 -8.02 14.26
N ASP A 81 -8.02 -7.29 15.27
CA ASP A 81 -7.25 -7.04 16.49
C ASP A 81 -7.32 -8.28 17.39
N LEU A 82 -6.16 -8.77 17.83
CA LEU A 82 -6.09 -9.98 18.65
C LEU A 82 -6.51 -9.76 20.10
N ALA A 83 -6.47 -8.52 20.59
CA ALA A 83 -6.91 -8.22 21.95
C ALA A 83 -8.44 -8.29 22.06
N SER A 84 -9.15 -7.64 21.13
CA SER A 84 -10.63 -7.63 21.11
C SER A 84 -11.27 -8.78 20.33
N GLY A 85 -10.54 -9.39 19.38
CA GLY A 85 -11.10 -10.34 18.41
C GLY A 85 -11.94 -9.68 17.31
N GLU A 86 -12.04 -8.34 17.30
CA GLU A 86 -12.88 -7.62 16.37
C GLU A 86 -12.14 -7.26 15.06
N PRO A 87 -12.86 -7.21 13.93
CA PRO A 87 -12.27 -6.76 12.67
C PRO A 87 -12.05 -5.24 12.69
N VAL A 88 -10.86 -4.82 12.26
CA VAL A 88 -10.45 -3.40 12.26
C VAL A 88 -10.47 -2.84 10.85
N CYS A 89 -10.03 -3.65 9.87
CA CYS A 89 -9.82 -3.18 8.52
C CYS A 89 -10.05 -4.29 7.49
N LEU A 90 -10.72 -3.95 6.40
CA LEU A 90 -10.81 -4.75 5.19
C LEU A 90 -9.93 -4.11 4.13
N ASN A 91 -9.18 -4.93 3.41
CA ASN A 91 -8.44 -4.50 2.22
C ASN A 91 -8.83 -5.38 1.03
N GLN A 92 -8.74 -4.83 -0.17
CA GLN A 92 -8.73 -5.62 -1.39
C GLN A 92 -7.60 -5.17 -2.29
N PHE A 93 -6.73 -6.12 -2.65
CA PHE A 93 -5.61 -5.92 -3.55
C PHE A 93 -6.00 -6.49 -4.91
N VAL A 94 -5.92 -5.69 -5.97
CA VAL A 94 -6.09 -6.16 -7.35
C VAL A 94 -4.73 -6.15 -8.01
N VAL A 95 -4.23 -7.35 -8.30
CA VAL A 95 -2.85 -7.57 -8.73
C VAL A 95 -2.84 -8.14 -10.13
N TYR A 96 -2.03 -7.57 -11.02
CA TYR A 96 -1.76 -8.13 -12.34
C TYR A 96 -0.46 -8.94 -12.30
N ALA A 97 -0.54 -10.20 -12.72
CA ALA A 97 0.60 -11.10 -12.88
C ALA A 97 0.90 -11.31 -14.36
N GLY A 98 1.91 -10.61 -14.87
CA GLY A 98 2.33 -10.72 -16.27
C GLY A 98 2.92 -12.10 -16.57
N GLY A 99 2.49 -12.72 -17.68
CA GLY A 99 2.92 -14.05 -18.10
C GLY A 99 2.10 -15.21 -17.50
N ALA A 100 1.26 -14.95 -16.49
CA ALA A 100 0.45 -15.96 -15.82
C ALA A 100 -0.95 -16.17 -16.45
N GLY A 101 -1.16 -15.74 -17.70
CA GLY A 101 -2.44 -15.86 -18.40
C GLY A 101 -2.49 -17.05 -19.37
N GLY A 102 -3.57 -17.16 -20.15
CA GLY A 102 -3.74 -18.18 -21.18
C GLY A 102 -4.27 -19.52 -20.67
N PHE A 103 -4.81 -19.54 -19.45
CA PHE A 103 -5.39 -20.72 -18.82
C PHE A 103 -6.89 -20.91 -19.14
N GLY A 104 -7.49 -20.00 -19.91
CA GLY A 104 -8.87 -20.12 -20.39
C GLY A 104 -9.94 -19.71 -19.37
N GLY A 105 -9.56 -18.93 -18.36
CA GLY A 105 -10.49 -18.38 -17.35
C GLY A 105 -11.39 -17.27 -17.90
N HIS A 106 -12.37 -16.85 -17.11
CA HIS A 106 -13.21 -15.70 -17.46
C HIS A 106 -12.40 -14.41 -17.49
N ARG A 107 -12.81 -13.49 -18.37
CA ARG A 107 -12.12 -12.21 -18.55
C ARG A 107 -12.59 -11.15 -17.57
N ASP A 108 -13.85 -11.18 -17.12
CA ASP A 108 -14.49 -10.08 -16.39
C ASP A 108 -15.08 -10.56 -15.07
N SER A 109 -14.96 -9.73 -14.04
CA SER A 109 -15.35 -10.07 -12.68
C SER A 109 -16.13 -8.95 -12.01
N LYS A 110 -17.08 -9.32 -11.15
CA LYS A 110 -17.76 -8.41 -10.22
C LYS A 110 -17.15 -8.42 -8.81
N SER A 111 -16.12 -9.24 -8.57
CA SER A 111 -15.46 -9.35 -7.27
C SER A 111 -14.67 -8.11 -6.87
N PRO A 112 -13.97 -7.39 -7.78
CA PRO A 112 -13.34 -6.13 -7.41
C PRO A 112 -14.34 -5.09 -6.91
N LYS A 113 -14.04 -4.42 -5.80
CA LYS A 113 -14.78 -3.23 -5.36
C LYS A 113 -14.76 -2.20 -6.50
N PRO A 114 -15.93 -1.66 -6.90
CA PRO A 114 -16.03 -0.80 -8.06
C PRO A 114 -15.24 0.49 -7.85
N LEU A 115 -14.66 1.00 -8.94
CA LEU A 115 -14.11 2.35 -9.01
C LEU A 115 -15.25 3.38 -9.02
N ALA A 116 -14.90 4.64 -8.74
CA ALA A 116 -15.83 5.74 -8.95
C ALA A 116 -16.25 5.82 -10.42
N GLU A 117 -17.54 6.06 -10.64
CA GLU A 117 -18.04 6.46 -11.96
C GLU A 117 -17.50 7.86 -12.30
N PRO A 118 -17.26 8.16 -13.59
CA PRO A 118 -16.97 9.51 -14.02
C PRO A 118 -18.06 10.49 -13.58
N LEU A 119 -17.68 11.76 -13.38
CA LEU A 119 -18.65 12.82 -13.12
C LEU A 119 -19.71 12.84 -14.22
N ALA A 120 -20.99 12.87 -13.82
CA ALA A 120 -22.11 12.93 -14.76
C ALA A 120 -22.02 14.12 -15.72
N GLN A 121 -21.45 15.23 -15.25
CA GLN A 121 -21.12 16.41 -16.05
C GLN A 121 -19.70 16.90 -15.71
N PRO A 122 -18.83 17.16 -16.71
CA PRO A 122 -17.51 17.73 -16.46
C PRO A 122 -17.61 19.06 -15.71
N ARG A 123 -16.92 19.16 -14.58
CA ARG A 123 -16.84 20.37 -13.76
C ARG A 123 -15.48 20.50 -13.10
N ALA A 124 -15.12 21.73 -12.72
CA ALA A 124 -13.89 21.99 -11.97
C ALA A 124 -13.87 21.22 -10.64
N PRO A 125 -12.68 20.80 -10.15
CA PRO A 125 -12.52 20.25 -8.81
C PRO A 125 -13.04 21.22 -7.75
N ASP A 126 -13.66 20.68 -6.70
CA ASP A 126 -14.08 21.46 -5.53
C ASP A 126 -12.87 21.86 -4.67
N ALA A 127 -11.82 21.04 -4.69
CA ALA A 127 -10.53 21.33 -4.06
C ALA A 127 -9.38 20.70 -4.87
N ILE A 128 -8.22 21.35 -4.79
CA ILE A 128 -6.96 20.84 -5.33
C ILE A 128 -5.90 21.03 -4.25
N VAL A 129 -5.19 19.96 -3.91
CA VAL A 129 -4.03 20.02 -3.01
C VAL A 129 -2.82 19.49 -3.76
N GLU A 130 -1.72 20.23 -3.68
CA GLU A 130 -0.45 19.89 -4.31
C GLU A 130 0.61 19.71 -3.23
N GLU A 131 1.31 18.58 -3.26
CA GLU A 131 2.39 18.30 -2.32
C GLU A 131 3.57 17.67 -3.06
N ALA A 132 4.74 18.29 -2.94
CA ALA A 132 5.99 17.72 -3.45
C ALA A 132 6.39 16.52 -2.57
N THR A 133 6.67 15.40 -3.22
CA THR A 133 7.30 14.26 -2.53
C THR A 133 8.76 14.57 -2.27
N ALA A 134 9.34 14.03 -1.20
CA ALA A 134 10.78 14.13 -1.00
C ALA A 134 11.54 13.29 -2.05
N ILE A 135 12.78 13.67 -2.37
CA ILE A 135 13.62 12.90 -3.32
C ILE A 135 13.93 11.49 -2.79
N ASP A 136 13.92 11.33 -1.46
CA ASP A 136 14.14 10.08 -0.74
C ASP A 136 12.83 9.45 -0.24
N GLN A 137 11.67 9.91 -0.73
CA GLN A 137 10.35 9.46 -0.27
C GLN A 137 10.18 7.94 -0.36
N ALA A 138 10.66 7.32 -1.45
CA ALA A 138 10.61 5.87 -1.61
C ALA A 138 11.57 5.13 -0.67
N ALA A 139 12.73 5.73 -0.36
CA ALA A 139 13.70 5.19 0.59
C ALA A 139 13.17 5.20 2.03
N LEU A 140 12.37 6.21 2.37
CA LEU A 140 11.67 6.28 3.65
C LEU A 140 10.45 5.33 3.69
N TYR A 141 9.54 5.41 2.71
CA TYR A 141 8.29 4.66 2.72
C TYR A 141 8.50 3.14 2.75
N ARG A 142 9.52 2.62 2.05
CA ARG A 142 9.84 1.18 2.06
C ARG A 142 10.14 0.61 3.45
N LEU A 143 10.54 1.46 4.41
CA LEU A 143 10.77 1.03 5.79
C LEU A 143 9.48 0.55 6.47
N SER A 144 8.32 0.93 5.95
CA SER A 144 7.00 0.46 6.40
C SER A 144 6.66 -0.96 5.96
N GLY A 145 7.42 -1.57 5.03
CA GLY A 145 7.30 -3.01 4.74
C GLY A 145 7.54 -3.41 3.30
N ASP A 146 7.23 -2.55 2.32
CA ASP A 146 7.45 -2.85 0.91
C ASP A 146 8.91 -2.61 0.50
N ARG A 147 9.69 -3.70 0.52
CA ARG A 147 11.12 -3.68 0.20
C ARG A 147 11.43 -3.98 -1.26
N ASN A 148 10.44 -3.95 -2.16
CA ASN A 148 10.66 -4.21 -3.58
C ASN A 148 11.79 -3.31 -4.15
N PRO A 149 12.84 -3.89 -4.76
CA PRO A 149 13.97 -3.13 -5.30
C PRO A 149 13.59 -2.13 -6.40
N LEU A 150 12.44 -2.31 -7.07
CA LEU A 150 11.87 -1.36 -8.04
C LEU A 150 11.83 0.09 -7.54
N HIS A 151 11.72 0.27 -6.22
CA HIS A 151 11.56 1.58 -5.59
C HIS A 151 12.87 2.20 -5.06
N ILE A 152 14.02 1.54 -5.24
CA ILE A 152 15.30 2.06 -4.71
C ILE A 152 16.52 1.72 -5.57
N ASP A 153 16.52 0.61 -6.31
CA ASP A 153 17.65 0.14 -7.11
C ASP A 153 17.46 0.54 -8.59
N PRO A 154 18.29 1.43 -9.14
CA PRO A 154 18.20 1.84 -10.54
C PRO A 154 18.35 0.69 -11.54
N ALA A 155 19.20 -0.31 -11.27
CA ALA A 155 19.41 -1.43 -12.17
C ALA A 155 18.15 -2.30 -12.25
N PHE A 156 17.51 -2.55 -11.10
CA PHE A 156 16.25 -3.30 -11.06
C PHE A 156 15.10 -2.51 -11.72
N ALA A 157 15.02 -1.19 -11.48
CA ALA A 157 14.01 -0.35 -12.12
C ALA A 157 14.14 -0.37 -13.66
N ALA A 158 15.37 -0.32 -14.19
CA ALA A 158 15.65 -0.41 -15.62
C ALA A 158 15.19 -1.74 -16.23
N MET A 159 15.35 -2.87 -15.51
CA MET A 159 14.82 -4.18 -15.95
C MET A 159 13.29 -4.17 -16.08
N GLY A 160 12.60 -3.39 -15.25
CA GLY A 160 11.16 -3.15 -15.33
C GLY A 160 10.74 -2.12 -16.38
N GLY A 161 11.68 -1.58 -17.17
CA GLY A 161 11.42 -0.57 -18.21
C GLY A 161 11.27 0.85 -17.68
N MET A 162 11.74 1.14 -16.46
CA MET A 162 11.71 2.47 -15.86
C MET A 162 13.09 3.13 -15.93
N ASP A 163 13.13 4.42 -16.30
CA ASP A 163 14.40 5.16 -16.39
C ASP A 163 15.09 5.35 -15.02
N ARG A 164 14.33 5.26 -13.93
CA ARG A 164 14.77 5.42 -12.55
C ARG A 164 13.77 4.77 -11.59
N PRO A 165 14.16 4.53 -10.31
CA PRO A 165 13.23 4.01 -9.31
C PRO A 165 11.99 4.89 -9.18
N ILE A 166 10.83 4.24 -9.08
CA ILE A 166 9.52 4.90 -8.95
C ILE A 166 9.05 4.85 -7.51
N LEU A 167 8.22 5.81 -7.10
CA LEU A 167 7.55 5.81 -5.81
C LEU A 167 6.51 4.69 -5.74
N HIS A 168 6.34 4.10 -4.55
CA HIS A 168 5.30 3.11 -4.30
C HIS A 168 3.91 3.70 -4.58
N GLY A 169 3.06 2.99 -5.33
CA GLY A 169 1.68 3.44 -5.57
C GLY A 169 0.90 3.65 -4.28
N LEU A 170 1.10 2.78 -3.28
CA LEU A 170 0.50 2.92 -1.95
C LEU A 170 0.99 4.18 -1.19
N CYS A 171 2.21 4.67 -1.46
CA CYS A 171 2.67 5.95 -0.93
C CYS A 171 1.87 7.09 -1.57
N THR A 172 1.72 7.11 -2.89
CA THR A 172 0.90 8.11 -3.60
C THR A 172 -0.56 8.08 -3.13
N MET A 173 -1.12 6.89 -2.89
CA MET A 173 -2.44 6.73 -2.26
C MET A 173 -2.48 7.34 -0.85
N GLY A 174 -1.41 7.17 -0.05
CA GLY A 174 -1.28 7.80 1.27
C GLY A 174 -1.31 9.33 1.21
N TYR A 175 -0.62 9.95 0.25
CA TYR A 175 -0.69 11.39 -0.01
C TYR A 175 -2.13 11.82 -0.34
N ALA A 176 -2.78 11.14 -1.28
CA ALA A 176 -4.15 11.45 -1.66
C ALA A 176 -5.15 11.34 -0.49
N ALA A 177 -5.02 10.31 0.34
CA ALA A 177 -5.83 10.16 1.54
C ALA A 177 -5.61 11.29 2.54
N ARG A 178 -4.35 11.69 2.78
CA ARG A 178 -4.02 12.83 3.64
C ARG A 178 -4.61 14.12 3.12
N HIS A 179 -4.51 14.38 1.82
CA HIS A 179 -5.11 15.57 1.20
C HIS A 179 -6.63 15.64 1.41
N VAL A 180 -7.34 14.51 1.32
CA VAL A 180 -8.77 14.43 1.61
C VAL A 180 -9.05 14.68 3.09
N LEU A 181 -8.26 14.10 4.00
CA LEU A 181 -8.42 14.32 5.44
C LEU A 181 -8.28 15.80 5.81
N THR A 182 -7.24 16.46 5.31
CA THR A 182 -7.01 17.89 5.53
C THR A 182 -8.13 18.75 4.92
N SER A 183 -8.64 18.38 3.75
CA SER A 183 -9.63 19.19 3.03
C SER A 183 -11.08 19.02 3.52
N TYR A 184 -11.43 17.83 4.01
CA TYR A 184 -12.83 17.46 4.27
C TYR A 184 -13.07 16.77 5.62
N CYS A 185 -12.03 16.54 6.42
CA CYS A 185 -12.15 15.87 7.71
C CYS A 185 -11.55 16.65 8.89
N ASP A 186 -11.04 17.87 8.69
CA ASP A 186 -10.33 18.63 9.74
C ASP A 186 -9.16 17.83 10.32
N ASP A 187 -8.49 17.05 9.47
CA ASP A 187 -7.43 16.08 9.84
C ASP A 187 -7.86 15.00 10.86
N ASP A 188 -9.16 14.80 11.10
CA ASP A 188 -9.69 13.76 11.99
C ASP A 188 -9.73 12.38 11.29
N PRO A 189 -8.86 11.41 11.67
CA PRO A 189 -8.84 10.08 11.07
C PRO A 189 -10.13 9.29 11.30
N ALA A 190 -10.90 9.60 12.35
CA ALA A 190 -12.15 8.91 12.67
C ALA A 190 -13.26 9.18 11.64
N LYS A 191 -13.12 10.25 10.84
CA LYS A 191 -14.04 10.56 9.74
C LYS A 191 -13.74 9.76 8.48
N PHE A 192 -12.61 9.08 8.35
CA PHE A 192 -12.32 8.22 7.20
C PHE A 192 -13.05 6.87 7.33
N ARG A 193 -13.70 6.42 6.26
CA ARG A 193 -14.37 5.10 6.21
C ARG A 193 -13.77 4.17 5.19
N ALA A 194 -13.67 4.60 3.94
CA ALA A 194 -13.13 3.74 2.89
C ALA A 194 -12.40 4.55 1.83
N MET A 195 -11.54 3.90 1.07
CA MET A 195 -10.90 4.47 -0.11
C MET A 195 -10.70 3.40 -1.17
N LYS A 196 -10.95 3.76 -2.42
CA LYS A 196 -10.62 2.96 -3.61
C LYS A 196 -9.77 3.80 -4.54
N VAL A 197 -8.77 3.19 -5.16
CA VAL A 197 -7.99 3.80 -6.26
C VAL A 197 -7.57 2.76 -7.29
N ARG A 198 -7.36 3.20 -8.54
CA ARG A 198 -6.58 2.47 -9.55
C ARG A 198 -5.27 3.20 -9.82
N PHE A 199 -4.17 2.47 -9.79
CA PHE A 199 -2.84 2.97 -10.15
C PHE A 199 -2.68 2.93 -11.67
N THR A 200 -2.31 4.06 -12.27
CA THR A 200 -2.28 4.20 -13.75
C THR A 200 -0.89 4.51 -14.29
N LYS A 201 -0.20 5.48 -13.69
CA LYS A 201 1.14 5.91 -14.10
C LYS A 201 2.05 6.05 -12.89
N PRO A 202 3.35 5.76 -13.05
CA PRO A 202 4.31 5.87 -11.96
C PRO A 202 4.48 7.34 -11.54
N VAL A 203 4.83 7.52 -10.27
CA VAL A 203 5.35 8.80 -9.75
C VAL A 203 6.83 8.59 -9.47
N VAL A 204 7.68 9.56 -9.80
CA VAL A 204 9.09 9.54 -9.43
C VAL A 204 9.28 10.33 -8.13
N PRO A 205 10.05 9.83 -7.14
CA PRO A 205 10.37 10.60 -5.93
C PRO A 205 10.94 11.99 -6.27
N GLY A 206 10.48 13.02 -5.58
CA GLY A 206 10.77 14.42 -5.87
C GLY A 206 9.72 15.14 -6.73
N GLN A 207 8.83 14.39 -7.40
CA GLN A 207 7.71 14.98 -8.14
C GLN A 207 6.56 15.40 -7.23
N THR A 208 5.69 16.27 -7.76
CA THR A 208 4.54 16.82 -7.05
C THR A 208 3.27 16.03 -7.35
N VAL A 209 2.65 15.51 -6.30
CA VAL A 209 1.34 14.86 -6.38
C VAL A 209 0.26 15.94 -6.24
N CYS A 210 -0.53 16.13 -7.30
CA CYS A 210 -1.68 17.01 -7.34
C CYS A 210 -2.96 16.17 -7.18
N THR A 211 -3.63 16.26 -6.03
CA THR A 211 -4.91 15.58 -5.79
C THR A 211 -6.06 16.51 -6.09
N ARG A 212 -6.83 16.19 -7.13
CA ARG A 212 -8.07 16.85 -7.50
C ARG A 212 -9.23 16.14 -6.83
N MET A 213 -10.13 16.91 -6.23
CA MET A 213 -11.19 16.38 -5.38
C MET A 213 -12.55 16.96 -5.79
N TRP A 214 -13.56 16.10 -5.83
CA TRP A 214 -14.94 16.47 -6.10
C TRP A 214 -15.85 15.81 -5.06
N ARG A 215 -16.69 16.58 -4.39
CA ARG A 215 -17.77 16.00 -3.57
C ARG A 215 -18.79 15.33 -4.48
N ALA A 216 -19.08 14.07 -4.21
CA ALA A 216 -20.14 13.35 -4.88
C ALA A 216 -21.50 13.75 -4.26
N GLU A 217 -22.53 13.82 -5.09
CA GLU A 217 -23.91 13.98 -4.60
C GLU A 217 -24.41 12.67 -3.96
N GLN A 218 -24.03 11.53 -4.54
CA GLN A 218 -24.34 10.21 -4.03
C GLN A 218 -23.15 9.25 -4.20
N PRO A 219 -22.89 8.37 -3.20
CA PRO A 219 -23.45 8.43 -1.85
C PRO A 219 -22.97 9.67 -1.09
N ALA A 220 -23.80 10.17 -0.17
CA ALA A 220 -23.41 11.28 0.70
C ALA A 220 -22.14 10.95 1.51
N GLY A 221 -21.23 11.92 1.64
CA GLY A 221 -19.94 11.72 2.31
C GLY A 221 -18.84 11.14 1.41
N ARG A 222 -19.10 10.89 0.12
CA ARG A 222 -18.06 10.49 -0.83
C ARG A 222 -17.34 11.68 -1.45
N VAL A 223 -16.02 11.62 -1.47
CA VAL A 223 -15.13 12.52 -2.22
C VAL A 223 -14.48 11.72 -3.34
N LEU A 224 -14.78 12.06 -4.59
CA LEU A 224 -14.11 11.50 -5.76
C LEU A 224 -12.71 12.13 -5.88
N ILE A 225 -11.72 11.32 -6.25
CA ILE A 225 -10.33 11.76 -6.37
C ILE A 225 -9.70 11.32 -7.70
N GLU A 226 -8.87 12.21 -8.23
CA GLU A 226 -7.91 11.94 -9.29
C GLU A 226 -6.57 12.53 -8.85
N CYS A 227 -5.47 11.79 -9.02
CA CYS A 227 -4.14 12.33 -8.77
C CYS A 227 -3.35 12.45 -10.07
N VAL A 228 -2.72 13.60 -10.24
CA VAL A 228 -1.89 13.94 -11.38
C VAL A 228 -0.48 14.26 -10.89
N VAL A 229 0.53 13.84 -11.65
CA VAL A 229 1.91 14.30 -11.48
C VAL A 229 2.02 15.68 -12.11
N LYS A 230 2.21 16.73 -11.30
CA LYS A 230 2.14 18.13 -11.75
C LYS A 230 3.10 18.41 -12.91
N GLU A 231 4.29 17.84 -12.85
CA GLU A 231 5.38 18.09 -13.80
C GLU A 231 5.10 17.50 -15.19
N THR A 232 4.31 16.41 -15.28
CA THR A 232 4.06 15.70 -16.55
C THR A 232 2.61 15.82 -17.03
N GLY A 233 1.68 16.17 -16.14
CA GLY A 233 0.25 16.12 -16.41
C GLY A 233 -0.33 14.71 -16.47
N GLU A 234 0.48 13.67 -16.19
CA GLU A 234 0.01 12.29 -16.22
C GLU A 234 -0.83 11.95 -14.98
N VAL A 235 -1.96 11.28 -15.20
CA VAL A 235 -2.81 10.74 -14.12
C VAL A 235 -2.11 9.53 -13.51
N CYS A 236 -1.76 9.61 -12.22
CA CYS A 236 -1.13 8.52 -11.46
C CYS A 236 -2.14 7.70 -10.63
N LEU A 237 -3.24 8.32 -10.17
CA LEU A 237 -4.38 7.63 -9.56
C LEU A 237 -5.68 8.03 -10.26
N SER A 238 -6.47 7.04 -10.67
CA SER A 238 -7.74 7.24 -11.40
C SER A 238 -8.89 6.47 -10.76
N GLY A 239 -10.13 6.86 -11.11
CA GLY A 239 -11.37 6.21 -10.66
C GLY A 239 -11.47 6.15 -9.13
N GLY A 240 -10.81 7.08 -8.43
CA GLY A 240 -10.64 7.00 -6.99
C GLY A 240 -11.79 7.66 -6.23
N TYR A 241 -12.01 7.19 -5.01
CA TYR A 241 -12.85 7.88 -4.04
C TYR A 241 -12.37 7.63 -2.62
N VAL A 242 -12.78 8.52 -1.72
CA VAL A 242 -12.73 8.35 -0.26
C VAL A 242 -14.15 8.54 0.28
N ASP A 243 -14.65 7.59 1.05
CA ASP A 243 -15.87 7.72 1.82
C ASP A 243 -15.54 8.24 3.21
N THR A 244 -16.24 9.31 3.62
CA THR A 244 -16.09 9.93 4.94
C THR A 244 -17.39 9.87 5.72
N VAL A 245 -17.29 9.97 7.05
CA VAL A 245 -18.46 10.20 7.91
C VAL A 245 -18.95 11.63 7.65
N PRO A 246 -20.24 11.83 7.31
CA PRO A 246 -20.82 13.16 7.31
C PRO A 246 -20.68 13.74 8.72
N SER A 247 -20.15 14.96 8.85
CA SER A 247 -20.01 15.59 10.16
C SER A 247 -21.39 15.71 10.84
N SER A 248 -21.70 14.84 11.80
CA SER A 248 -22.73 15.09 12.80
C SER A 248 -22.06 15.82 13.98
N ALA A 249 -22.76 16.79 14.56
CA ALA A 249 -22.23 17.59 15.66
C ALA A 249 -21.78 16.70 16.85
N SER A 250 -20.52 16.92 17.26
CA SER A 250 -19.74 16.38 18.39
C SER A 250 -20.41 15.56 19.51
N GLY A 251 -19.74 14.48 19.90
CA GLY A 251 -19.88 13.84 21.22
C GLY A 251 -18.75 12.83 21.48
N ALA A 252 -17.68 13.26 22.17
CA ALA A 252 -16.50 12.46 22.47
C ALA A 252 -16.63 11.64 23.77
N SER A 253 -16.01 10.46 23.82
CA SER A 253 -15.24 10.00 24.98
C SER A 253 -14.34 8.80 24.59
N SER A 254 -13.10 8.80 25.09
CA SER A 254 -12.15 7.68 25.00
C SER A 254 -11.79 7.20 26.41
N PRO A 255 -11.49 5.90 26.60
CA PRO A 255 -10.69 5.43 27.73
C PRO A 255 -9.30 4.90 27.32
N ALA A 256 -8.44 4.83 28.33
CA ALA A 256 -6.97 4.85 28.32
C ALA A 256 -6.23 3.54 27.96
N ALA A 257 -4.94 3.69 27.65
CA ALA A 257 -3.98 2.63 27.32
C ALA A 257 -3.11 2.18 28.52
N THR A 258 -2.53 0.99 28.42
CA THR A 258 -1.43 0.49 29.27
C THR A 258 -0.41 -0.32 28.46
N ASP A 259 0.87 0.04 28.61
CA ASP A 259 2.06 -0.45 27.89
C ASP A 259 2.44 -1.93 28.15
N ALA A 260 3.05 -2.59 27.15
CA ALA A 260 4.11 -3.60 27.34
C ALA A 260 4.91 -3.89 26.05
N ALA A 261 6.24 -3.72 26.14
CA ALA A 261 7.21 -3.94 25.06
C ALA A 261 7.61 -5.42 24.84
N ALA A 262 7.93 -5.81 23.60
CA ALA A 262 8.69 -7.04 23.32
C ALA A 262 9.47 -7.00 21.97
N ALA A 263 10.65 -7.63 21.99
CA ALA A 263 11.71 -7.64 20.99
C ALA A 263 11.42 -8.50 19.73
N GLY A 264 12.06 -8.12 18.61
CA GLY A 264 11.85 -8.67 17.27
C GLY A 264 12.81 -9.79 16.83
N GLY A 265 12.46 -10.49 15.75
CA GLY A 265 13.23 -11.58 15.15
C GLY A 265 13.57 -11.34 13.67
N SER A 266 14.85 -11.15 13.39
CA SER A 266 15.48 -11.02 12.05
C SER A 266 15.88 -12.37 11.44
N ALA A 267 15.69 -13.48 12.16
CA ALA A 267 16.22 -14.80 11.79
C ALA A 267 15.63 -15.40 10.50
N ALA A 268 14.37 -15.11 10.15
CA ALA A 268 13.70 -15.75 9.03
C ALA A 268 14.26 -15.33 7.64
N ILE A 269 14.73 -14.08 7.50
CA ILE A 269 15.26 -13.56 6.23
C ILE A 269 16.63 -14.18 5.94
N PHE A 270 17.48 -14.31 6.97
CA PHE A 270 18.78 -14.94 6.82
C PHE A 270 18.67 -16.42 6.44
N ASN A 271 17.64 -17.13 6.92
CA ASN A 271 17.40 -18.52 6.56
C ASN A 271 17.05 -18.69 5.07
N VAL A 272 16.29 -17.76 4.48
CA VAL A 272 15.93 -17.81 3.05
C VAL A 272 17.12 -17.47 2.16
N ILE A 273 17.94 -16.49 2.54
CA ILE A 273 19.16 -16.13 1.81
C ILE A 273 20.16 -17.29 1.86
N ALA A 274 20.36 -17.89 3.04
CA ALA A 274 21.23 -19.04 3.22
C ALA A 274 20.79 -20.23 2.35
N ALA A 275 19.49 -20.57 2.36
CA ALA A 275 18.96 -21.64 1.52
C ALA A 275 19.19 -21.42 0.02
N LYS A 276 19.09 -20.16 -0.43
CA LYS A 276 19.24 -19.79 -1.84
C LYS A 276 20.70 -19.82 -2.32
N LEU A 277 21.65 -19.45 -1.44
CA LEU A 277 23.09 -19.55 -1.70
C LEU A 277 23.58 -21.01 -1.69
N THR A 278 23.04 -21.84 -0.79
CA THR A 278 23.34 -23.30 -0.79
C THR A 278 22.85 -23.98 -2.07
N ALA A 279 21.68 -23.58 -2.58
CA ALA A 279 21.12 -24.16 -3.80
C ALA A 279 21.77 -23.63 -5.10
N ASN A 280 22.50 -22.51 -5.05
CA ASN A 280 23.06 -21.85 -6.23
C ASN A 280 24.42 -21.21 -5.89
N PRO A 281 25.49 -22.02 -5.73
CA PRO A 281 26.80 -21.54 -5.26
C PRO A 281 27.42 -20.47 -6.19
N ASP A 282 27.07 -20.49 -7.48
CA ASP A 282 27.58 -19.52 -8.47
C ASP A 282 27.03 -18.10 -8.27
N LEU A 283 25.93 -17.92 -7.54
CA LEU A 283 25.37 -16.59 -7.22
C LEU A 283 26.25 -15.80 -6.24
N ALA A 284 27.14 -16.46 -5.51
CA ALA A 284 28.06 -15.80 -4.57
C ALA A 284 29.16 -14.99 -5.27
N GLY A 285 29.48 -15.31 -6.53
CA GLY A 285 30.59 -14.68 -7.27
C GLY A 285 30.31 -13.27 -7.81
N GLY A 286 29.05 -12.83 -7.81
CA GLY A 286 28.63 -11.57 -8.44
C GLY A 286 28.48 -10.36 -7.50
N ALA A 287 28.60 -10.54 -6.18
CA ALA A 287 28.35 -9.48 -5.21
C ALA A 287 29.56 -9.27 -4.30
N ASN A 288 30.44 -8.37 -4.70
CA ASN A 288 31.54 -7.88 -3.85
C ASN A 288 31.00 -6.85 -2.83
N ALA A 289 30.08 -7.30 -1.97
CA ALA A 289 29.49 -6.45 -0.93
C ALA A 289 29.48 -7.19 0.41
N VAL A 290 30.30 -6.70 1.34
CA VAL A 290 30.20 -7.02 2.77
C VAL A 290 29.66 -5.77 3.45
N PHE A 291 28.46 -5.88 4.04
CA PHE A 291 27.97 -4.91 5.02
C PHE A 291 27.42 -5.67 6.22
N LEU A 292 28.16 -5.59 7.33
CA LEU A 292 27.74 -6.06 8.63
C LEU A 292 27.54 -4.82 9.53
N TRP A 293 26.33 -4.62 10.03
CA TRP A 293 26.09 -3.75 11.17
C TRP A 293 25.30 -4.50 12.23
N SER A 294 25.97 -4.77 13.36
CA SER A 294 25.34 -5.23 14.59
C SER A 294 24.96 -4.01 15.41
N LEU A 295 23.67 -3.66 15.42
CA LEU A 295 23.11 -2.64 16.32
C LEU A 295 22.40 -3.33 17.48
N SER A 296 23.20 -3.97 18.36
CA SER A 296 22.71 -4.44 19.65
C SER A 296 23.88 -4.67 20.60
N THR A 297 24.48 -3.59 21.12
CA THR A 297 24.70 -3.29 22.56
C THR A 297 25.79 -2.22 22.75
N PRO A 298 25.66 -1.31 23.73
CA PRO A 298 26.67 -0.32 24.06
C PRO A 298 27.68 -0.92 25.04
N ALA A 299 28.87 -1.30 24.56
CA ALA A 299 30.01 -1.55 25.44
C ALA A 299 31.34 -1.44 24.69
N GLY A 300 31.88 -0.21 24.62
CA GLY A 300 33.31 0.10 24.57
C GLY A 300 34.11 -0.32 23.31
N PRO A 301 35.28 0.31 23.08
CA PRO A 301 36.10 0.01 21.92
C PRO A 301 36.99 -1.22 22.17
N VAL A 302 37.09 -2.12 21.20
CA VAL A 302 38.15 -3.13 21.16
C VAL A 302 38.66 -3.27 19.71
N SER A 303 39.95 -2.96 19.51
CA SER A 303 40.79 -3.32 18.34
C SER A 303 40.95 -4.84 18.24
N TRP A 304 41.00 -5.52 17.09
CA TRP A 304 41.71 -5.31 15.84
C TRP A 304 40.88 -5.80 14.66
#